data_AF-A0A0D2EVZ8-F1
#
_entry.id   AF-A0A0D2EVZ8-F1
#
_cell.length_a   1.000
_cell.length_b   1.000
_cell.length_c   1.000
_cell.angle_alpha   90.00
_cell.angle_beta   90.00
_cell.angle_gamma   90.00
#
_symmetry.space_group_name_H-M   'P 1'
#
loop_
_entity.id
_entity.type
_entity.pdbx_description
1 polymer ?
#
loop_
_entity_poly.entity_id
_entity_poly.type
_entity_poly.pdbx_seq_one_letter_code
_entity_poly.pdbx_strand_id
1 'polypeptide(L)'
;MVHRKLKIKCRGYIRVHLPREFSADVSYHASLTSGKFPKKIWQTWKVDPLDFEERDLTTARTWILKNPEHRYEVLTDQNDLYYVETYYGPAGFNRPDIVRTYRSLTTKIVKADLLRYLIMYAEGGVYTDIDVEALKPIERFIPGRYNERDVDMVIGVEIDQPEFRNHSILGGKCESFCQWTFMAKPRLPVMMRLVNNILKWLNEVASKQGVAISDIHLDFDEVISGTGPSAFTRAVIEDMAARTGETLRWDCFHNLGESKLVGGILVLTVEAFAAGQGHSDSGNHNAKTALVKHHYHASGWPTAHPRYTHPVYGEVEKCNWDAECIRQWDANKAAFEGLSPEEQANQIAMKEAAEAAAAAAEGLVPLEAQLTIP
;
A
#
# COMPACT_ATOMS: atom_id res chain seq x y z
N MET A 1 28.29 24.92 -24.18
CA MET A 1 26.93 25.18 -23.68
C MET A 1 26.76 24.49 -22.34
N VAL A 2 26.74 25.28 -21.26
CA VAL A 2 26.67 24.81 -19.88
C VAL A 2 25.27 24.24 -19.61
N HIS A 3 25.17 22.93 -19.34
CA HIS A 3 23.92 22.30 -18.90
C HIS A 3 23.59 22.77 -17.48
N ARG A 4 22.61 23.68 -17.36
CA ARG A 4 22.02 24.07 -16.08
C ARG A 4 21.29 22.86 -15.48
N LYS A 5 21.84 22.26 -14.43
CA LYS A 5 21.08 21.39 -13.52
C LYS A 5 19.98 22.23 -12.90
N LEU A 6 18.73 21.94 -13.25
CA LEU A 6 17.56 22.52 -12.59
C LEU A 6 17.52 21.95 -11.15
N LYS A 7 18.10 22.66 -10.19
CA LYS A 7 17.90 22.38 -8.76
C LYS A 7 16.50 22.85 -8.40
N ILE A 8 15.53 21.92 -8.44
CA ILE A 8 14.19 22.16 -7.90
C ILE A 8 14.33 22.13 -6.38
N LYS A 9 14.25 23.31 -5.76
CA LYS A 9 14.41 23.49 -4.31
C LYS A 9 13.15 23.00 -3.58
N CYS A 10 13.27 21.92 -2.81
CA CYS A 10 12.40 21.70 -1.67
C CYS A 10 12.77 22.76 -0.61
N ARG A 11 11.80 23.54 -0.11
CA ARG A 11 12.07 24.60 0.87
C ARG A 11 12.46 23.98 2.23
N GLY A 12 13.61 24.39 2.77
CA GLY A 12 14.08 24.07 4.12
C GLY A 12 15.33 23.18 4.13
N TYR A 13 16.52 23.74 4.40
CA TYR A 13 17.79 23.03 4.33
C TYR A 13 18.52 23.04 5.68
N ILE A 14 18.84 21.84 6.18
CA ILE A 14 20.01 21.60 7.03
C ILE A 14 20.71 20.36 6.46
N ARG A 15 22.02 20.50 6.17
CA ARG A 15 22.85 19.47 5.53
C ARG A 15 23.58 18.71 6.63
N VAL A 16 23.37 17.40 6.74
CA VAL A 16 24.11 16.54 7.68
C VAL A 16 24.83 15.44 6.88
N HIS A 17 26.13 15.26 7.14
CA HIS A 17 26.95 14.19 6.57
C HIS A 17 26.87 12.94 7.46
N LEU A 18 26.64 11.77 6.87
CA LEU A 18 26.80 10.47 7.53
C LEU A 18 27.84 9.62 6.79
N PRO A 19 28.65 8.80 7.50
CA PRO A 19 29.71 8.00 6.89
C PRO A 19 29.18 6.73 6.23
N ARG A 20 29.86 6.30 5.15
CA ARG A 20 29.63 5.04 4.42
C ARG A 20 30.57 3.96 4.94
N GLU A 21 30.04 2.79 5.28
CA GLU A 21 30.70 1.50 5.03
C GLU A 21 29.63 0.41 4.87
N PHE A 22 29.74 -0.42 3.83
CA PHE A 22 29.48 -1.87 3.84
C PHE A 22 29.86 -2.46 2.47
N SER A 23 30.69 -3.50 2.48
CA SER A 23 31.20 -4.22 1.30
C SER A 23 30.76 -5.68 1.36
N ALA A 24 30.10 -6.16 0.31
CA ALA A 24 30.06 -7.56 -0.13
C ALA A 24 29.55 -7.64 -1.58
N ASP A 25 30.21 -6.90 -2.48
CA ASP A 25 30.10 -7.12 -3.92
C ASP A 25 30.84 -8.42 -4.28
N VAL A 26 30.26 -9.31 -5.10
CA VAL A 26 30.99 -10.13 -6.10
C VAL A 26 30.09 -11.13 -6.89
N SER A 27 28.80 -11.37 -6.58
CA SER A 27 27.97 -12.27 -7.43
C SER A 27 26.63 -11.72 -7.98
N TYR A 28 26.32 -10.44 -7.80
CA TYR A 28 24.96 -9.90 -8.04
C TYR A 28 24.77 -9.09 -9.33
N HIS A 29 25.79 -8.98 -10.19
CA HIS A 29 25.79 -8.01 -11.29
C HIS A 29 24.99 -8.37 -12.55
N ALA A 30 24.59 -9.63 -12.76
CA ALA A 30 24.03 -10.02 -14.07
C ALA A 30 22.70 -9.32 -14.42
N SER A 31 21.83 -9.00 -13.44
CA SER A 31 20.60 -8.23 -13.68
C SER A 31 20.78 -6.70 -13.59
N LEU A 32 21.85 -6.22 -12.95
CA LEU A 32 22.11 -4.79 -12.78
C LEU A 32 22.75 -4.15 -14.03
N THR A 33 23.24 -4.97 -14.97
CA THR A 33 24.03 -4.50 -16.12
C THR A 33 23.20 -3.86 -17.25
N SER A 34 21.90 -4.14 -17.37
CA SER A 34 21.09 -3.56 -18.44
C SER A 34 20.61 -2.13 -18.16
N GLY A 35 20.51 -1.77 -16.87
CA GLY A 35 19.90 -0.51 -16.42
C GLY A 35 18.39 -0.42 -16.74
N LYS A 36 17.74 -1.53 -17.09
CA LYS A 36 16.33 -1.60 -17.47
C LYS A 36 15.46 -2.29 -16.43
N PHE A 37 14.15 -2.05 -16.48
CA PHE A 37 13.18 -2.79 -15.68
C PHE A 37 13.00 -4.21 -16.23
N PRO A 38 12.91 -5.23 -15.35
CA PRO A 38 12.50 -6.58 -15.74
C PRO A 38 11.11 -6.55 -16.40
N LYS A 39 10.95 -7.23 -17.54
CA LYS A 39 9.65 -7.41 -18.21
C LYS A 39 8.82 -8.49 -17.51
N LYS A 40 8.54 -8.31 -16.22
CA LYS A 40 7.71 -9.20 -15.40
C LYS A 40 6.58 -8.42 -14.76
N ILE A 41 5.39 -9.01 -14.76
CA ILE A 41 4.21 -8.50 -14.07
C ILE A 41 3.84 -9.53 -13.01
N TRP A 42 3.76 -9.07 -11.76
CA TRP A 42 3.44 -9.87 -10.60
C TRP A 42 2.09 -9.46 -10.05
N GLN A 43 1.25 -10.46 -9.82
CA GLN A 43 0.11 -10.35 -8.93
C GLN A 43 0.23 -11.45 -7.85
N THR A 44 -0.47 -11.27 -6.74
CA THR A 44 -0.62 -12.31 -5.72
C THR A 44 -2.09 -12.55 -5.51
N TRP A 45 -2.51 -13.81 -5.45
CA TRP A 45 -3.90 -14.14 -5.22
C TRP A 45 -4.10 -15.45 -4.45
N LYS A 46 -5.34 -15.79 -4.13
CA LYS A 46 -5.63 -17.00 -3.33
C LYS A 46 -5.40 -18.28 -4.13
N VAL A 47 -5.74 -18.25 -5.42
CA VAL A 47 -5.81 -19.41 -6.32
C VAL A 47 -5.01 -19.19 -7.59
N ASP A 48 -4.82 -20.24 -8.39
CA ASP A 48 -4.13 -20.20 -9.68
C ASP A 48 -4.92 -19.38 -10.72
N PRO A 49 -4.26 -18.72 -11.70
CA PRO A 49 -4.93 -18.02 -12.79
C PRO A 49 -6.01 -18.82 -13.54
N LEU A 50 -5.91 -20.15 -13.59
CA LEU A 50 -6.92 -21.00 -14.21
C LEU A 50 -8.22 -21.09 -13.41
N ASP A 51 -8.17 -20.80 -12.11
CA ASP A 51 -9.29 -20.86 -11.16
C ASP A 51 -9.81 -19.47 -10.78
N PHE A 52 -9.37 -18.41 -11.45
CA PHE A 52 -9.84 -17.05 -11.19
C PHE A 52 -11.35 -16.89 -11.43
N GLU A 53 -12.02 -16.18 -10.53
CA GLU A 53 -13.36 -15.66 -10.80
C GLU A 53 -13.31 -14.68 -11.98
N GLU A 54 -14.41 -14.57 -12.74
CA GLU A 54 -14.45 -13.77 -13.97
C GLU A 54 -14.04 -12.30 -13.75
N ARG A 55 -14.36 -11.73 -12.58
CA ARG A 55 -13.95 -10.37 -12.21
C ARG A 55 -12.43 -10.20 -12.15
N ASP A 56 -11.75 -11.11 -11.45
CA ASP A 56 -10.30 -11.08 -11.23
C ASP A 56 -9.57 -11.45 -12.53
N LEU A 57 -10.14 -12.37 -13.30
CA LEU A 57 -9.63 -12.72 -14.62
C LEU A 57 -9.72 -11.55 -15.60
N THR A 58 -10.80 -10.77 -15.53
CA THR A 58 -10.99 -9.60 -16.40
C THR A 58 -9.94 -8.52 -16.15
N THR A 59 -9.65 -8.21 -14.88
CA THR A 59 -8.60 -7.25 -14.51
C THR A 59 -7.21 -7.78 -14.89
N ALA A 60 -6.88 -9.03 -14.53
CA ALA A 60 -5.61 -9.67 -14.87
C ALA A 60 -5.33 -9.70 -16.39
N ARG A 61 -6.35 -10.02 -17.21
CA ARG A 61 -6.23 -10.04 -18.68
C ARG A 61 -5.79 -8.70 -19.26
N THR A 62 -6.18 -7.57 -18.66
CA THR A 62 -5.79 -6.24 -19.17
C THR A 62 -4.28 -6.03 -19.15
N TRP A 63 -3.59 -6.56 -18.13
CA TRP A 63 -2.14 -6.51 -18.03
C TRP A 63 -1.46 -7.29 -19.14
N ILE A 64 -1.93 -8.50 -19.42
CA ILE A 64 -1.36 -9.37 -20.47
C ILE A 64 -1.60 -8.74 -21.86
N LEU A 65 -2.83 -8.30 -22.13
CA LEU A 65 -3.22 -7.77 -23.44
C LEU A 65 -2.50 -6.47 -23.79
N LYS A 66 -2.27 -5.59 -22.81
CA LYS A 66 -1.59 -4.31 -23.03
C LYS A 66 -0.07 -4.44 -23.03
N ASN A 67 0.48 -5.51 -22.46
CA ASN A 67 1.91 -5.70 -22.28
C ASN A 67 2.38 -7.07 -22.79
N PRO A 68 2.20 -7.38 -24.10
CA PRO A 68 2.43 -8.71 -24.65
C PRO A 68 3.88 -9.21 -24.57
N GLU A 69 4.83 -8.31 -24.33
CA GLU A 69 6.25 -8.65 -24.14
C GLU A 69 6.62 -8.94 -22.67
N HIS A 70 5.67 -8.79 -21.74
CA HIS A 70 5.90 -9.03 -20.32
C HIS A 70 5.48 -10.43 -19.93
N ARG A 71 6.30 -11.09 -19.12
CA ARG A 71 5.92 -12.34 -18.48
C ARG A 71 4.97 -12.03 -17.32
N TYR A 72 3.79 -12.61 -17.36
CA TYR A 72 2.80 -12.51 -16.29
C TYR A 72 2.96 -13.68 -15.32
N GLU A 73 3.03 -13.39 -14.02
CA GLU A 73 3.18 -14.39 -12.95
C GLU A 73 2.24 -14.07 -11.78
N VAL A 74 1.73 -15.15 -11.17
CA VAL A 74 0.89 -15.08 -9.97
C VAL A 74 1.47 -16.01 -8.92
N LEU A 75 1.74 -15.46 -7.73
CA LEU A 75 1.96 -16.29 -6.54
C LEU A 75 0.65 -16.48 -5.80
N THR A 76 0.47 -17.70 -5.31
CA THR A 76 -0.76 -18.15 -4.65
C THR A 76 -0.50 -18.55 -3.20
N ASP A 77 -1.57 -18.67 -2.42
CA ASP A 77 -1.49 -19.22 -1.04
C ASP A 77 -0.81 -20.60 -0.98
N GLN A 78 -0.79 -21.36 -2.10
CA GLN A 78 -0.18 -22.68 -2.18
C GLN A 78 1.32 -22.66 -2.47
N ASN A 79 1.84 -21.61 -3.14
CA ASN A 79 3.22 -21.58 -3.61
C ASN A 79 4.05 -20.40 -3.06
N ASP A 80 3.43 -19.49 -2.31
CA ASP A 80 4.10 -18.32 -1.75
C ASP A 80 5.29 -18.65 -0.85
N LEU A 81 5.15 -19.63 0.05
CA LEU A 81 6.19 -20.04 0.98
C LEU A 81 7.36 -20.69 0.23
N TYR A 82 7.06 -21.53 -0.78
CA TYR A 82 8.10 -22.14 -1.61
C TYR A 82 8.90 -21.09 -2.37
N TYR A 83 8.23 -20.05 -2.89
CA TYR A 83 8.90 -18.91 -3.50
C TYR A 83 9.85 -18.22 -2.50
N VAL A 84 9.36 -17.91 -1.30
CA VAL A 84 10.15 -17.27 -0.25
C VAL A 84 11.34 -18.14 0.17
N GLU A 85 11.15 -19.44 0.36
CA GLU A 85 12.22 -20.39 0.68
C GLU A 85 13.26 -20.48 -0.44
N THR A 86 12.84 -20.44 -1.70
CA THR A 86 13.75 -20.50 -2.85
C THR A 86 14.65 -19.27 -2.91
N TYR A 87 14.08 -18.06 -2.80
CA TYR A 87 14.83 -16.83 -2.95
C TYR A 87 15.54 -16.37 -1.67
N TYR A 88 14.98 -16.65 -0.49
CA TYR A 88 15.48 -16.16 0.80
C TYR A 88 16.06 -17.28 1.68
N GLY A 89 15.92 -18.54 1.30
CA GLY A 89 16.57 -19.66 2.00
C GLY A 89 18.07 -19.74 1.77
N PRO A 90 18.73 -20.80 2.28
CA PRO A 90 20.19 -20.94 2.28
C PRO A 90 20.84 -20.87 0.89
N ALA A 91 20.13 -21.34 -0.15
CA ALA A 91 20.61 -21.32 -1.53
C ALA A 91 20.39 -19.97 -2.25
N GLY A 92 19.53 -19.10 -1.70
CA GLY A 92 19.22 -17.78 -2.22
C GLY A 92 19.99 -16.68 -1.50
N PHE A 93 19.28 -15.69 -0.94
CA PHE A 93 19.90 -14.59 -0.17
C PHE A 93 20.31 -14.97 1.24
N ASN A 94 20.06 -16.21 1.66
CA ASN A 94 20.42 -16.73 2.97
C ASN A 94 19.91 -15.81 4.11
N ARG A 95 18.61 -15.52 4.07
CA ARG A 95 17.86 -14.74 5.06
C ARG A 95 16.88 -15.65 5.81
N PRO A 96 17.38 -16.54 6.69
CA PRO A 96 16.54 -17.47 7.42
C PRO A 96 15.56 -16.76 8.38
N ASP A 97 15.85 -15.53 8.78
CA ASP A 97 14.93 -14.68 9.52
C ASP A 97 13.69 -14.31 8.71
N ILE A 98 13.83 -13.91 7.44
CA ILE A 98 12.70 -13.66 6.52
C ILE A 98 11.87 -14.93 6.36
N VAL A 99 12.53 -16.07 6.05
CA VAL A 99 11.83 -17.35 5.82
C VAL A 99 11.05 -17.80 7.06
N ARG A 100 11.66 -17.72 8.25
CA ARG A 100 10.98 -18.09 9.50
C ARG A 100 9.80 -17.18 9.80
N THR A 101 9.99 -15.86 9.73
CA THR A 101 8.89 -14.93 9.99
C THR A 101 7.75 -15.10 8.99
N TYR A 102 8.05 -15.21 7.70
CA TYR A 102 7.03 -15.40 6.66
C TYR A 102 6.21 -16.68 6.89
N ARG A 103 6.87 -17.78 7.29
CA ARG A 103 6.18 -19.04 7.63
C ARG A 103 5.28 -18.91 8.86
N SER A 104 5.65 -18.08 9.83
CA SER A 104 4.88 -17.87 11.07
C SER A 104 3.67 -16.95 10.91
N LEU A 105 3.58 -16.16 9.83
CA LEU A 105 2.48 -15.22 9.64
C LEU A 105 1.15 -15.94 9.35
N THR A 106 0.14 -15.63 10.15
CA THR A 106 -1.26 -16.09 9.97
C THR A 106 -2.14 -14.98 9.42
N THR A 107 -1.83 -13.71 9.71
CA THR A 107 -2.53 -12.53 9.20
C THR A 107 -2.32 -12.38 7.69
N LYS A 108 -3.37 -12.67 6.91
CA LYS A 108 -3.31 -12.72 5.44
C LYS A 108 -2.84 -11.41 4.79
N ILE A 109 -3.31 -10.26 5.27
CA ILE A 109 -2.94 -8.95 4.70
C ILE A 109 -1.46 -8.63 4.94
N VAL A 110 -0.94 -8.89 6.15
CA VAL A 110 0.49 -8.75 6.47
C VAL A 110 1.34 -9.67 5.62
N LYS A 111 0.89 -10.91 5.38
CA LYS A 111 1.58 -11.87 4.52
C LYS A 111 1.64 -11.39 3.06
N ALA A 112 0.54 -10.85 2.53
CA ALA A 112 0.47 -10.29 1.19
C ALA A 112 1.36 -9.04 1.03
N ASP A 113 1.31 -8.12 2.00
CA ASP A 113 2.17 -6.93 2.03
C ASP A 113 3.66 -7.31 2.06
N LEU A 114 4.06 -8.24 2.94
CA LEU A 114 5.45 -8.67 2.99
C LEU A 114 5.86 -9.38 1.68
N LEU A 115 5.01 -10.24 1.13
CA LEU A 115 5.29 -10.98 -0.10
C LEU A 115 5.58 -10.04 -1.28
N ARG A 116 4.78 -8.99 -1.48
CA ARG A 116 5.02 -8.06 -2.60
C ARG A 116 6.39 -7.39 -2.53
N TYR A 117 6.85 -7.00 -1.33
CA TYR A 117 8.18 -6.42 -1.17
C TYR A 117 9.29 -7.44 -1.39
N LEU A 118 9.08 -8.70 -0.99
CA LEU A 118 10.02 -9.79 -1.22
C LEU A 118 10.15 -10.12 -2.71
N ILE A 119 9.05 -10.16 -3.46
CA ILE A 119 9.06 -10.31 -4.92
C ILE A 119 9.87 -9.17 -5.56
N MET A 120 9.54 -7.93 -5.19
CA MET A 120 10.10 -6.75 -5.83
C MET A 120 11.59 -6.56 -5.50
N TYR A 121 12.07 -7.01 -4.33
CA TYR A 121 13.50 -7.08 -4.07
C TYR A 121 14.20 -8.19 -4.86
N ALA A 122 13.63 -9.38 -4.91
CA ALA A 122 14.25 -10.55 -5.53
C ALA A 122 14.37 -10.39 -7.05
N GLU A 123 13.29 -9.96 -7.69
CA GLU A 123 13.13 -10.02 -9.14
C GLU A 123 12.74 -8.69 -9.78
N GLY A 124 12.12 -7.77 -9.05
CA GLY A 124 11.63 -6.50 -9.60
C GLY A 124 10.53 -6.72 -10.66
N GLY A 125 10.44 -5.80 -11.60
CA GLY A 125 9.36 -5.73 -12.59
C GLY A 125 8.24 -4.81 -12.13
N VAL A 126 7.00 -5.16 -12.44
CA VAL A 126 5.79 -4.47 -11.96
C VAL A 126 5.06 -5.39 -11.00
N TYR A 127 4.74 -4.90 -9.81
CA TYR A 127 3.75 -5.52 -8.95
C TYR A 127 2.44 -4.75 -9.06
N THR A 128 1.32 -5.48 -9.05
CA THR A 128 -0.03 -4.91 -9.03
C THR A 128 -1.00 -5.85 -8.31
N ASP A 129 -1.91 -5.31 -7.49
CA ASP A 129 -2.96 -6.10 -6.85
C ASP A 129 -3.92 -6.70 -7.90
N ILE A 130 -4.62 -7.78 -7.53
CA ILE A 130 -5.41 -8.59 -8.48
C ILE A 130 -6.57 -7.80 -9.11
N ASP A 131 -7.17 -6.89 -8.36
CA ASP A 131 -8.31 -6.05 -8.73
C ASP A 131 -7.88 -4.71 -9.31
N VAL A 132 -6.67 -4.65 -9.85
CA VAL A 132 -6.16 -3.50 -10.59
C VAL A 132 -6.21 -3.80 -12.09
N GLU A 133 -6.90 -2.93 -12.81
CA GLU A 133 -6.95 -2.91 -14.26
C GLU A 133 -5.82 -2.04 -14.82
N ALA A 134 -5.06 -2.56 -15.79
CA ALA A 134 -4.19 -1.73 -16.60
C ALA A 134 -5.03 -0.94 -17.60
N LEU A 135 -5.03 0.40 -17.52
CA LEU A 135 -5.68 1.26 -18.52
C LEU A 135 -4.75 1.52 -19.71
N LYS A 136 -3.44 1.65 -19.42
CA LYS A 136 -2.36 1.96 -20.36
C LYS A 136 -1.22 0.92 -20.22
N PRO A 137 -0.40 0.73 -21.27
CA PRO A 137 0.74 -0.17 -21.18
C PRO A 137 1.86 0.41 -20.29
N ILE A 138 2.69 -0.47 -19.72
CA ILE A 138 3.73 -0.17 -18.72
C ILE A 138 4.77 0.83 -19.25
N GLU A 139 5.02 0.85 -20.56
CA GLU A 139 5.94 1.81 -21.19
C GLU A 139 5.48 3.27 -20.98
N ARG A 140 4.20 3.50 -20.64
CA ARG A 140 3.67 4.83 -20.30
C ARG A 140 3.99 5.26 -18.86
N PHE A 141 4.45 4.37 -18.00
CA PHE A 141 4.75 4.67 -16.59
C PHE A 141 5.97 5.58 -16.46
N ILE A 142 6.84 5.61 -17.47
CA ILE A 142 7.97 6.55 -17.55
C ILE A 142 7.68 7.55 -18.68
N PRO A 143 7.23 8.78 -18.37
CA PRO A 143 7.03 9.80 -19.39
C PRO A 143 8.30 10.07 -20.17
N GLY A 144 8.19 10.31 -21.49
CA GLY A 144 9.34 10.43 -22.40
C GLY A 144 10.34 11.55 -22.11
N ARG A 145 10.07 12.42 -21.13
CA ARG A 145 11.03 13.40 -20.60
C ARG A 145 12.07 12.78 -19.65
N TYR A 146 11.84 11.55 -19.20
CA TYR A 146 12.75 10.79 -18.34
C TYR A 146 13.44 9.68 -19.14
N ASN A 147 14.68 9.37 -18.75
CA ASN A 147 15.39 8.22 -19.27
C ASN A 147 15.25 7.06 -18.27
N GLU A 148 14.78 5.90 -18.74
CA GLU A 148 14.61 4.69 -17.92
C GLU A 148 15.89 4.32 -17.13
N ARG A 149 17.06 4.58 -17.70
CA ARG A 149 18.34 4.28 -17.04
C ARG A 149 18.55 5.06 -15.75
N ASP A 150 17.94 6.25 -15.64
CA ASP A 150 18.03 7.12 -14.47
C ASP A 150 16.94 6.83 -13.43
N VAL A 151 16.02 5.90 -13.73
CA VAL A 151 14.89 5.54 -12.88
C VAL A 151 15.07 4.12 -12.36
N ASP A 152 15.13 3.96 -11.05
CA ASP A 152 15.23 2.69 -10.34
C ASP A 152 13.86 2.14 -9.94
N MET A 153 12.92 3.03 -9.66
CA MET A 153 11.59 2.70 -9.18
C MET A 153 10.58 3.72 -9.67
N VAL A 154 9.36 3.27 -9.99
CA VAL A 154 8.21 4.12 -10.33
C VAL A 154 7.09 3.81 -9.34
N ILE A 155 6.59 4.85 -8.69
CA ILE A 155 5.50 4.81 -7.72
C ILE A 155 4.50 5.92 -8.05
N GLY A 156 3.25 5.80 -7.59
CA GLY A 156 2.27 6.88 -7.65
C GLY A 156 1.99 7.44 -6.26
N VAL A 157 1.51 8.67 -6.18
CA VAL A 157 0.82 9.16 -4.97
C VAL A 157 -0.57 8.50 -4.93
N GLU A 158 -0.99 8.01 -3.77
CA GLU A 158 -2.31 7.41 -3.56
C GLU A 158 -3.23 8.35 -2.79
N ILE A 159 -2.77 8.84 -1.64
CA ILE A 159 -3.50 9.81 -0.81
C ILE A 159 -2.59 11.02 -0.59
N ASP A 160 -3.11 12.19 -0.93
CA ASP A 160 -2.50 13.48 -0.71
C ASP A 160 -3.51 14.41 -0.03
N GLN A 161 -3.52 14.39 1.30
CA GLN A 161 -4.44 15.13 2.17
C GLN A 161 -3.72 15.68 3.42
N PRO A 162 -2.61 16.43 3.25
CA PRO A 162 -1.73 16.85 4.35
C PRO A 162 -2.40 17.72 5.42
N GLU A 163 -3.56 18.32 5.13
CA GLU A 163 -4.38 19.05 6.09
C GLU A 163 -4.82 18.19 7.29
N PHE A 164 -4.94 16.86 7.12
CA PHE A 164 -5.35 15.95 8.19
C PHE A 164 -4.16 15.31 8.92
N ARG A 165 -2.91 15.75 8.70
CA ARG A 165 -1.71 15.16 9.33
C ARG A 165 -1.79 15.06 10.86
N ASN A 166 -2.49 16.00 11.50
CA ASN A 166 -2.68 16.02 12.95
C ASN A 166 -4.00 15.39 13.43
N HIS A 167 -4.83 14.87 12.51
CA HIS A 167 -6.08 14.20 12.86
C HIS A 167 -5.77 12.85 13.52
N SER A 168 -6.44 12.54 14.63
CA SER A 168 -6.17 11.35 15.45
C SER A 168 -6.35 10.01 14.72
N ILE A 169 -7.38 9.90 13.87
CA ILE A 169 -7.69 8.69 13.08
C ILE A 169 -7.09 8.74 11.66
N LEU A 170 -7.24 9.86 10.96
CA LEU A 170 -6.85 9.99 9.55
C LEU A 170 -5.37 10.33 9.33
N GLY A 171 -4.69 10.91 10.34
CA GLY A 171 -3.35 11.48 10.17
C GLY A 171 -2.30 10.44 9.74
N GLY A 172 -2.40 9.21 10.24
CA GLY A 172 -1.47 8.13 9.90
C GLY A 172 -1.56 7.64 8.45
N LYS A 173 -2.59 8.04 7.69
CA LYS A 173 -2.90 7.54 6.34
C LYS A 173 -3.22 8.64 5.32
N CYS A 174 -3.09 9.91 5.69
CA CYS A 174 -3.40 11.06 4.84
C CYS A 174 -2.33 11.40 3.80
N GLU A 175 -1.16 10.76 3.88
CA GLU A 175 0.01 11.01 3.05
C GLU A 175 0.61 9.66 2.64
N SER A 176 0.25 9.14 1.47
CA SER A 176 0.68 7.81 1.04
C SER A 176 1.05 7.72 -0.43
N PHE A 177 2.15 6.99 -0.69
CA PHE A 177 2.42 6.43 -1.99
C PHE A 177 1.67 5.12 -2.18
N CYS A 178 1.22 4.90 -3.41
CA CYS A 178 0.59 3.69 -3.87
C CYS A 178 1.55 2.51 -3.74
N GLN A 179 1.16 1.52 -2.94
CA GLN A 179 1.90 0.27 -2.76
C GLN A 179 1.25 -0.93 -3.46
N TRP A 180 -0.02 -0.80 -3.87
CA TRP A 180 -0.78 -1.83 -4.58
C TRP A 180 -0.48 -1.82 -6.09
N THR A 181 0.27 -0.85 -6.60
CA THR A 181 0.91 -0.89 -7.93
C THR A 181 2.21 -0.10 -7.91
N PHE A 182 3.32 -0.74 -8.25
CA PHE A 182 4.59 -0.05 -8.46
C PHE A 182 5.55 -0.87 -9.32
N MET A 183 6.53 -0.18 -9.91
CA MET A 183 7.54 -0.78 -10.76
C MET A 183 8.92 -0.58 -10.14
N ALA A 184 9.77 -1.61 -10.11
CA ALA A 184 11.10 -1.53 -9.52
C ALA A 184 12.11 -2.37 -10.29
N LYS A 185 13.36 -1.91 -10.36
CA LYS A 185 14.50 -2.79 -10.64
C LYS A 185 14.71 -3.72 -9.43
N PRO A 186 15.29 -4.91 -9.61
CA PRO A 186 15.57 -5.79 -8.48
C PRO A 186 16.66 -5.18 -7.60
N ARG A 187 16.76 -5.68 -6.36
CA ARG A 187 17.82 -5.34 -5.38
C ARG A 187 17.86 -3.91 -4.86
N LEU A 188 16.76 -3.17 -4.98
CA LEU A 188 16.75 -1.82 -4.43
C LEU A 188 16.88 -1.85 -2.91
N PRO A 189 17.80 -1.06 -2.32
CA PRO A 189 17.97 -0.98 -0.87
C PRO A 189 16.69 -0.61 -0.11
N VAL A 190 15.79 0.19 -0.72
CA VAL A 190 14.50 0.56 -0.12
C VAL A 190 13.63 -0.67 0.17
N MET A 191 13.57 -1.64 -0.73
CA MET A 191 12.75 -2.84 -0.54
C MET A 191 13.27 -3.67 0.63
N MET A 192 14.59 -3.89 0.71
CA MET A 192 15.16 -4.66 1.82
C MET A 192 15.08 -3.92 3.16
N ARG A 193 15.23 -2.59 3.17
CA ARG A 193 15.02 -1.79 4.39
C ARG A 193 13.57 -1.86 4.87
N LEU A 194 12.60 -1.78 3.96
CA LEU A 194 11.19 -1.96 4.29
C LEU A 194 10.93 -3.35 4.88
N VAL A 195 11.42 -4.41 4.25
CA VAL A 195 11.32 -5.79 4.75
C VAL A 195 11.91 -5.90 6.17
N ASN A 196 13.12 -5.38 6.39
CA ASN A 196 13.76 -5.42 7.71
C ASN A 196 12.98 -4.61 8.76
N ASN A 197 12.42 -3.46 8.39
CA ASN A 197 11.57 -2.65 9.27
C ASN A 197 10.29 -3.41 9.65
N ILE A 198 9.66 -4.12 8.70
CA ILE A 198 8.49 -4.97 8.95
C ILE A 198 8.84 -6.11 9.90
N LEU A 199 9.95 -6.82 9.67
CA LEU A 199 10.39 -7.88 10.57
C LEU A 199 10.61 -7.36 12.00
N LYS A 200 11.28 -6.21 12.14
CA LYS A 200 11.49 -5.56 13.43
C LYS A 200 10.16 -5.21 14.09
N TRP A 201 9.26 -4.55 13.36
CA TRP A 201 7.94 -4.15 13.85
C TRP A 201 7.11 -5.37 14.31
N LEU A 202 7.08 -6.47 13.54
CA LEU A 202 6.40 -7.70 13.93
C LEU A 202 6.91 -8.27 15.26
N ASN A 203 8.24 -8.25 15.47
CA ASN A 203 8.82 -8.69 16.73
C ASN A 203 8.47 -7.74 17.89
N GLU A 204 8.43 -6.43 17.65
CA GLU A 204 8.04 -5.44 18.65
C GLU A 204 6.57 -5.59 19.06
N VAL A 205 5.66 -5.79 18.09
CA VAL A 205 4.24 -6.05 18.35
C VAL A 205 4.05 -7.35 19.13
N ALA A 206 4.66 -8.44 18.68
CA ALA A 206 4.60 -9.74 19.35
C ALA A 206 5.10 -9.63 20.80
N SER A 207 6.23 -8.95 21.02
CA SER A 207 6.77 -8.70 22.36
C SER A 207 5.85 -7.83 23.22
N LYS A 208 5.22 -6.79 22.66
CA LYS A 208 4.31 -5.91 23.38
C LYS A 208 3.03 -6.63 23.81
N GLN A 209 2.54 -7.53 22.97
CA GLN A 209 1.35 -8.35 23.25
C GLN A 209 1.67 -9.59 24.10
N GLY A 210 2.95 -9.95 24.26
CA GLY A 210 3.37 -11.12 25.01
C GLY A 210 3.03 -12.45 24.31
N VAL A 211 2.95 -12.43 22.97
CA VAL A 211 2.54 -13.57 22.14
C VAL A 211 3.58 -13.88 21.06
N ALA A 212 3.44 -15.01 20.37
CA ALA A 212 4.25 -15.32 19.19
C ALA A 212 3.78 -14.51 17.97
N ILE A 213 4.63 -14.37 16.95
CA ILE A 213 4.27 -13.68 15.69
C ILE A 213 3.01 -14.29 15.03
N SER A 214 2.79 -15.59 15.18
CA SER A 214 1.61 -16.28 14.65
C SER A 214 0.29 -15.88 15.30
N ASP A 215 0.36 -15.28 16.49
CA ASP A 215 -0.80 -15.01 17.34
C ASP A 215 -1.00 -13.49 17.56
N ILE A 216 -0.28 -12.65 16.81
CA ILE A 216 -0.46 -11.20 16.89
C ILE A 216 -1.87 -10.81 16.46
N HIS A 217 -2.47 -9.90 17.20
CA HIS A 217 -3.70 -9.24 16.81
C HIS A 217 -3.38 -7.80 16.41
N LEU A 218 -3.84 -7.37 15.25
CA LEU A 218 -3.56 -6.04 14.73
C LEU A 218 -4.86 -5.30 14.50
N ASP A 219 -4.93 -4.04 14.88
CA ASP A 219 -6.00 -3.16 14.40
C ASP A 219 -5.75 -2.69 12.95
N PHE A 220 -6.71 -1.96 12.39
CA PHE A 220 -6.61 -1.44 11.02
C PHE A 220 -5.39 -0.53 10.82
N ASP A 221 -5.13 0.39 11.75
CA ASP A 221 -4.08 1.39 11.62
C ASP A 221 -2.69 0.78 11.84
N GLU A 222 -2.57 -0.26 12.67
CA GLU A 222 -1.38 -1.07 12.84
C GLU A 222 -0.99 -1.81 11.55
N VAL A 223 -1.96 -2.37 10.80
CA VAL A 223 -1.70 -2.96 9.49
C VAL A 223 -1.16 -1.91 8.50
N ILE A 224 -1.82 -0.76 8.42
CA ILE A 224 -1.45 0.34 7.51
C ILE A 224 -0.04 0.90 7.82
N SER A 225 0.27 1.09 9.10
CA SER A 225 1.53 1.69 9.57
C SER A 225 2.69 0.70 9.68
N GLY A 226 2.39 -0.59 9.87
CA GLY A 226 3.35 -1.67 10.03
C GLY A 226 3.84 -2.26 8.71
N THR A 227 2.92 -2.64 7.82
CA THR A 227 3.24 -3.30 6.54
C THR A 227 2.66 -2.62 5.31
N GLY A 228 1.59 -1.83 5.50
CA GLY A 228 0.83 -1.22 4.42
C GLY A 228 1.42 0.10 3.87
N PRO A 229 0.56 0.98 3.33
CA PRO A 229 0.99 2.13 2.54
C PRO A 229 1.84 3.12 3.36
N SER A 230 1.58 3.29 4.65
CA SER A 230 2.33 4.23 5.48
C SER A 230 3.74 3.71 5.80
N ALA A 231 3.91 2.39 5.99
CA ALA A 231 5.22 1.76 6.14
C ALA A 231 6.06 1.92 4.87
N PHE A 232 5.45 1.63 3.71
CA PHE A 232 6.07 1.77 2.39
C PHE A 232 6.49 3.22 2.12
N THR A 233 5.58 4.17 2.35
CA THR A 233 5.80 5.60 2.12
C THR A 233 6.99 6.12 2.92
N ARG A 234 7.03 5.80 4.22
CA ARG A 234 8.15 6.17 5.09
C ARG A 234 9.48 5.61 4.59
N ALA A 235 9.54 4.33 4.24
CA ALA A 235 10.76 3.70 3.75
C ALA A 235 11.26 4.33 2.43
N VAL A 236 10.34 4.70 1.53
CA VAL A 236 10.64 5.39 0.27
C VAL A 236 11.19 6.79 0.52
N ILE A 237 10.55 7.59 1.37
CA ILE A 237 11.02 8.95 1.70
C ILE A 237 12.40 8.90 2.36
N GLU A 238 12.62 7.95 3.28
CA GLU A 238 13.92 7.71 3.92
C GLU A 238 15.00 7.31 2.90
N ASP A 239 14.68 6.45 1.92
CA ASP A 239 15.62 6.09 0.85
C ASP A 239 15.95 7.30 -0.04
N MET A 240 14.94 8.04 -0.49
CA MET A 240 15.15 9.23 -1.29
C MET A 240 16.05 10.24 -0.54
N ALA A 241 15.79 10.47 0.75
CA ALA A 241 16.57 11.37 1.58
C ALA A 241 18.02 10.90 1.72
N ALA A 242 18.25 9.60 1.94
CA ALA A 242 19.58 9.02 2.02
C ALA A 242 20.35 9.14 0.70
N ARG A 243 19.68 8.98 -0.45
CA ARG A 243 20.29 9.06 -1.79
C ARG A 243 20.64 10.48 -2.20
N THR A 244 19.79 11.46 -1.86
CA THR A 244 20.00 12.87 -2.22
C THR A 244 20.86 13.62 -1.21
N GLY A 245 20.91 13.15 0.04
CA GLY A 245 21.50 13.88 1.16
C GLY A 245 20.65 15.09 1.58
N GLU A 246 19.36 15.09 1.25
CA GLU A 246 18.41 16.16 1.56
C GLU A 246 17.35 15.67 2.55
N THR A 247 16.85 16.57 3.40
CA THR A 247 15.66 16.30 4.19
C THR A 247 14.43 16.36 3.28
N LEU A 248 13.70 15.26 3.19
CA LEU A 248 12.47 15.17 2.41
C LEU A 248 11.27 15.04 3.34
N ARG A 249 10.21 15.77 3.01
CA ARG A 249 8.90 15.74 3.68
C ARG A 249 7.81 15.59 2.62
N TRP A 250 6.61 15.20 3.04
CA TRP A 250 5.47 15.04 2.12
C TRP A 250 5.17 16.30 1.29
N ASP A 251 5.49 17.48 1.81
CA ASP A 251 5.39 18.76 1.08
C ASP A 251 6.11 18.75 -0.29
N CYS A 252 7.03 17.82 -0.51
CA CYS A 252 7.72 17.62 -1.79
C CYS A 252 6.87 16.91 -2.87
N PHE A 253 5.79 16.23 -2.45
CA PHE A 253 4.92 15.38 -3.26
C PHE A 253 3.44 15.80 -3.16
N HIS A 254 3.15 16.84 -2.39
CA HIS A 254 1.85 17.46 -2.34
C HIS A 254 1.53 18.23 -3.63
N ASN A 255 0.30 18.08 -4.12
CA ASN A 255 -0.26 18.76 -5.29
C ASN A 255 0.64 18.65 -6.54
N LEU A 256 1.08 17.42 -6.85
CA LEU A 256 1.88 17.17 -8.03
C LEU A 256 1.04 17.30 -9.30
N GLY A 257 1.24 18.40 -10.05
CA GLY A 257 0.69 18.54 -11.40
C GLY A 257 1.44 17.71 -12.47
N GLU A 258 2.66 17.24 -12.17
CA GLU A 258 3.43 16.35 -13.04
C GLU A 258 4.33 15.42 -12.23
N SER A 259 4.72 14.28 -12.81
CA SER A 259 5.64 13.35 -12.15
C SER A 259 7.02 13.95 -11.87
N LYS A 260 7.65 13.50 -10.79
CA LYS A 260 8.89 14.04 -10.21
C LYS A 260 9.89 12.93 -9.91
N LEU A 261 11.13 13.07 -10.40
CA LEU A 261 12.22 12.13 -10.13
C LEU A 261 13.07 12.59 -8.93
N VAL A 262 13.17 11.78 -7.87
CA VAL A 262 13.95 12.07 -6.66
C VAL A 262 14.78 10.85 -6.29
N GLY A 263 16.11 10.99 -6.26
CA GLY A 263 17.00 9.89 -5.85
C GLY A 263 16.89 8.62 -6.72
N GLY A 264 16.51 8.74 -7.99
CA GLY A 264 16.24 7.59 -8.87
C GLY A 264 14.83 7.01 -8.73
N ILE A 265 13.97 7.56 -7.88
CA ILE A 265 12.59 7.13 -7.72
C ILE A 265 11.67 8.15 -8.42
N LEU A 266 10.95 7.70 -9.44
CA LEU A 266 9.99 8.49 -10.19
C LEU A 266 8.62 8.41 -9.52
N VAL A 267 8.18 9.54 -8.98
CA VAL A 267 6.87 9.70 -8.34
C VAL A 267 5.88 10.24 -9.36
N LEU A 268 4.83 9.48 -9.64
CA LEU A 268 3.72 9.86 -10.51
C LEU A 268 2.62 10.58 -9.72
N THR A 269 1.79 11.34 -10.42
CA THR A 269 0.67 12.08 -9.84
C THR A 269 -0.40 11.14 -9.30
N VAL A 270 -1.31 11.67 -8.46
CA VAL A 270 -2.46 10.91 -7.96
C VAL A 270 -3.28 10.34 -9.11
N GLU A 271 -3.61 11.17 -10.11
CA GLU A 271 -4.38 10.75 -11.29
C GLU A 271 -3.70 9.61 -12.09
N ALA A 272 -2.38 9.42 -11.99
CA ALA A 272 -1.70 8.38 -12.76
C ALA A 272 -2.03 6.97 -12.26
N PHE A 273 -1.93 6.73 -10.95
CA PHE A 273 -2.20 5.41 -10.36
C PHE A 273 -3.55 5.39 -9.65
N ALA A 274 -3.91 6.46 -8.96
CA ALA A 274 -4.98 6.53 -7.99
C ALA A 274 -6.21 7.30 -8.51
N ALA A 275 -6.50 7.19 -9.81
CA ALA A 275 -7.55 7.98 -10.46
C ALA A 275 -8.96 7.69 -9.88
N GLY A 276 -9.82 8.71 -9.85
CA GLY A 276 -11.26 8.52 -9.60
C GLY A 276 -11.66 8.14 -8.17
N GLN A 277 -10.83 8.41 -7.17
CA GLN A 277 -11.12 8.11 -5.75
C GLN A 277 -12.00 9.17 -5.07
N GLY A 278 -12.28 10.29 -5.75
CA GLY A 278 -13.11 11.37 -5.21
C GLY A 278 -12.41 12.29 -4.20
N HIS A 279 -11.10 12.12 -4.04
CA HIS A 279 -10.25 12.95 -3.19
C HIS A 279 -8.87 13.20 -3.85
N SER A 280 -8.01 14.00 -3.22
CA SER A 280 -6.62 14.26 -3.63
C SER A 280 -6.45 14.68 -5.10
N ASP A 281 -7.43 15.41 -5.64
CA ASP A 281 -7.49 15.82 -7.05
C ASP A 281 -7.24 14.67 -8.03
N SER A 282 -7.72 13.47 -7.69
CA SER A 282 -7.47 12.22 -8.43
C SER A 282 -8.08 12.15 -9.84
N GLY A 283 -8.79 13.19 -10.30
CA GLY A 283 -9.38 13.21 -11.64
C GLY A 283 -10.33 12.03 -11.88
N ASN A 284 -10.24 11.40 -13.04
CA ASN A 284 -11.09 10.24 -13.38
C ASN A 284 -10.38 9.24 -14.30
N HIS A 285 -10.92 8.02 -14.38
CA HIS A 285 -10.34 6.93 -15.16
C HIS A 285 -10.27 7.16 -16.68
N ASN A 286 -11.00 8.14 -17.23
CA ASN A 286 -10.95 8.48 -18.65
C ASN A 286 -9.83 9.49 -18.97
N ALA A 287 -9.15 10.03 -17.96
CA ALA A 287 -8.04 10.95 -18.15
C ALA A 287 -6.91 10.30 -18.97
N LYS A 288 -6.24 11.11 -19.79
CA LYS A 288 -5.10 10.63 -20.62
C LYS A 288 -3.93 10.14 -19.77
N THR A 289 -3.82 10.71 -18.58
CA THR A 289 -2.80 10.51 -17.55
C THR A 289 -3.09 9.33 -16.65
N ALA A 290 -4.34 8.84 -16.57
CA ALA A 290 -4.69 7.63 -15.83
C ALA A 290 -4.06 6.39 -16.48
N LEU A 291 -3.24 5.67 -15.72
CA LEU A 291 -2.47 4.51 -16.17
C LEU A 291 -3.07 3.19 -15.71
N VAL A 292 -3.63 3.15 -14.50
CA VAL A 292 -4.30 1.99 -13.91
C VAL A 292 -5.60 2.41 -13.24
N LYS A 293 -6.44 1.42 -12.91
CA LYS A 293 -7.69 1.59 -12.18
C LYS A 293 -7.80 0.52 -11.11
N HIS A 294 -7.93 0.93 -9.85
CA HIS A 294 -8.14 0.02 -8.73
C HIS A 294 -9.64 -0.14 -8.46
N HIS A 295 -10.14 -1.37 -8.38
CA HIS A 295 -11.57 -1.65 -8.17
C HIS A 295 -11.96 -1.85 -6.70
N TYR A 296 -11.00 -2.00 -5.78
CA TYR A 296 -11.19 -2.05 -4.32
C TYR A 296 -12.17 -3.14 -3.85
N HIS A 297 -12.22 -4.28 -4.54
CA HIS A 297 -13.19 -5.35 -4.27
C HIS A 297 -12.56 -6.67 -3.80
N ALA A 298 -11.25 -6.85 -3.98
CA ALA A 298 -10.63 -8.16 -3.82
C ALA A 298 -10.26 -8.50 -2.36
N SER A 299 -9.54 -7.61 -1.69
CA SER A 299 -8.85 -7.97 -0.45
C SER A 299 -9.79 -8.22 0.73
N GLY A 300 -10.85 -7.41 0.88
CA GLY A 300 -11.83 -7.52 1.98
C GLY A 300 -11.21 -7.48 3.38
N TRP A 301 -9.93 -7.16 3.50
CA TRP A 301 -9.17 -7.21 4.75
C TRP A 301 -9.69 -6.25 5.84
N PRO A 302 -10.32 -5.08 5.53
CA PRO A 302 -10.91 -4.25 6.56
C PRO A 302 -12.05 -4.95 7.32
N THR A 303 -12.63 -6.03 6.79
CA THR A 303 -13.61 -6.84 7.53
C THR A 303 -12.94 -7.65 8.66
N ALA A 304 -11.69 -8.11 8.45
CA ALA A 304 -10.93 -8.84 9.46
C ALA A 304 -10.19 -7.90 10.43
N HIS A 305 -9.92 -6.67 10.00
CA HIS A 305 -9.29 -5.61 10.78
C HIS A 305 -10.15 -4.35 10.66
N PRO A 306 -11.25 -4.25 11.43
CA PRO A 306 -12.21 -3.17 11.30
C PRO A 306 -11.57 -1.82 11.62
N ARG A 307 -12.00 -0.78 10.90
CA ARG A 307 -11.66 0.60 11.23
C ARG A 307 -12.28 0.97 12.57
N TYR A 308 -11.73 1.99 13.19
CA TYR A 308 -12.42 2.63 14.29
C TYR A 308 -13.82 3.08 13.85
N THR A 309 -14.83 2.62 14.59
CA THR A 309 -16.24 2.92 14.32
C THR A 309 -16.82 3.57 15.56
N HIS A 310 -17.23 4.84 15.46
CA HIS A 310 -17.94 5.48 16.57
C HIS A 310 -19.32 4.82 16.73
N PRO A 311 -19.76 4.48 17.96
CA PRO A 311 -20.99 3.70 18.17
C PRO A 311 -22.25 4.41 17.66
N VAL A 312 -22.23 5.74 17.55
CA VAL A 312 -23.37 6.53 17.03
C VAL A 312 -23.16 7.01 15.58
N TYR A 313 -21.93 7.35 15.20
CA TYR A 313 -21.63 8.09 13.97
C TYR A 313 -20.88 7.28 12.92
N GLY A 314 -20.52 6.04 13.24
CA GLY A 314 -19.79 5.15 12.35
C GLY A 314 -18.33 5.57 12.12
N GLU A 315 -17.77 5.07 11.02
CA GLU A 315 -16.40 5.37 10.56
C GLU A 315 -16.30 6.78 9.96
N VAL A 316 -15.26 7.53 10.34
CA VAL A 316 -14.99 8.87 9.76
C VAL A 316 -14.57 8.78 8.29
N GLU A 317 -14.00 7.66 7.86
CA GLU A 317 -13.55 7.40 6.50
C GLU A 317 -14.69 7.42 5.47
N LYS A 318 -15.95 7.28 5.90
CA LYS A 318 -17.12 7.47 5.04
C LYS A 318 -17.24 8.90 4.50
N CYS A 319 -16.60 9.87 5.15
CA CYS A 319 -16.49 11.24 4.63
C CYS A 319 -15.59 11.35 3.39
N ASN A 320 -14.79 10.32 3.07
CA ASN A 320 -13.90 10.31 1.91
C ASN A 320 -13.03 11.58 1.77
N TRP A 321 -12.42 12.00 2.88
CA TRP A 321 -11.57 13.20 2.96
C TRP A 321 -12.29 14.54 2.73
N ASP A 322 -13.63 14.59 2.71
CA ASP A 322 -14.38 15.85 2.71
C ASP A 322 -14.20 16.58 4.05
N ALA A 323 -13.58 17.75 4.00
CA ALA A 323 -13.18 18.48 5.21
C ALA A 323 -14.37 18.93 6.06
N GLU A 324 -15.50 19.28 5.45
CA GLU A 324 -16.69 19.71 6.18
C GLU A 324 -17.39 18.52 6.86
N CYS A 325 -17.50 17.39 6.17
CA CYS A 325 -18.00 16.13 6.75
C CYS A 325 -17.14 15.69 7.93
N ILE A 326 -15.81 15.70 7.79
CA ILE A 326 -14.88 15.31 8.86
C ILE A 326 -15.02 16.25 10.06
N ARG A 327 -15.05 17.57 9.81
CA ARG A 327 -15.25 18.58 10.87
C ARG A 327 -16.56 18.34 11.63
N GLN A 328 -17.63 18.00 10.93
CA GLN A 328 -18.92 17.69 11.55
C GLN A 328 -18.86 16.38 12.36
N TRP A 329 -18.20 15.35 11.83
CA TRP A 329 -18.00 14.08 12.54
C TRP A 329 -17.20 14.28 13.84
N ASP A 330 -16.11 15.05 13.79
CA ASP A 330 -15.28 15.38 14.95
C ASP A 330 -16.06 16.18 16.00
N ALA A 331 -16.84 17.18 15.57
CA ALA A 331 -17.67 17.96 16.48
C ALA A 331 -18.75 17.09 17.15
N ASN A 332 -19.36 16.17 16.41
CA ASN A 332 -20.35 15.23 16.92
C ASN A 332 -19.72 14.24 17.92
N LYS A 333 -18.55 13.67 17.60
CA LYS A 333 -17.80 12.81 18.51
C LYS A 333 -17.45 13.54 19.81
N ALA A 334 -16.90 14.76 19.72
CA ALA A 334 -16.53 15.55 20.89
C ALA A 334 -17.76 15.91 21.75
N ALA A 335 -18.90 16.23 21.12
CA ALA A 335 -20.15 16.47 21.82
C ALA A 335 -20.64 15.22 22.56
N PHE A 336 -20.57 14.05 21.91
CA PHE A 336 -20.93 12.76 22.52
C PHE A 336 -20.02 12.42 23.71
N GLU A 337 -18.70 12.61 23.58
CA GLU A 337 -17.73 12.38 24.65
C GLU A 337 -17.94 13.32 25.86
N GLY A 338 -18.59 14.47 25.66
CA GLY A 338 -18.95 15.42 26.73
C GLY A 338 -20.24 15.07 27.49
N LEU A 339 -21.03 14.09 27.04
CA LEU A 339 -22.26 13.65 27.69
C LEU A 339 -22.00 12.80 28.93
N SER A 340 -23.00 12.69 29.82
CA SER A 340 -22.97 11.72 30.91
C SER A 340 -23.02 10.28 30.38
N PRO A 341 -22.52 9.27 31.14
CA PRO A 341 -22.58 7.87 30.72
C PRO A 341 -24.01 7.36 30.42
N GLU A 342 -25.02 7.88 31.13
CA GLU A 342 -26.43 7.55 30.89
C GLU A 342 -26.92 8.10 29.55
N GLU A 343 -26.60 9.35 29.23
CA GLU A 343 -26.94 9.97 27.95
C GLU A 343 -26.23 9.29 26.78
N GLN A 344 -24.96 8.91 26.94
CA GLN A 344 -24.23 8.13 25.96
C GLN A 344 -24.91 6.79 25.69
N ALA A 345 -25.24 6.04 26.75
CA ALA A 345 -25.94 4.76 26.63
C ALA A 345 -27.29 4.89 25.93
N ASN A 346 -28.05 5.95 26.25
CA ASN A 346 -29.33 6.23 25.60
C ASN A 346 -29.17 6.51 24.10
N GLN A 347 -28.18 7.32 23.68
CA GLN A 347 -27.95 7.57 22.26
C GLN A 347 -27.51 6.33 21.49
N ILE A 348 -26.68 5.49 22.11
CA ILE A 348 -26.27 4.20 21.53
C ILE A 348 -27.48 3.31 21.34
N ALA A 349 -28.30 3.12 22.38
CA ALA A 349 -29.51 2.28 22.30
C ALA A 349 -30.51 2.77 21.24
N MET A 350 -30.68 4.09 21.12
CA MET A 350 -31.52 4.68 20.07
C MET A 350 -30.98 4.40 18.67
N LYS A 351 -29.65 4.48 18.48
CA LYS A 351 -28.99 4.18 17.21
C LYS A 351 -29.15 2.71 16.84
N GLU A 352 -28.90 1.80 17.77
CA GLU A 352 -29.06 0.35 17.57
C GLU A 352 -30.50 -0.01 17.21
N ALA A 353 -31.48 0.58 17.91
CA ALA A 353 -32.90 0.35 17.60
C ALA A 353 -33.28 0.85 16.20
N ALA A 354 -32.75 2.01 15.78
CA ALA A 354 -32.99 2.54 14.44
C ALA A 354 -32.36 1.66 13.35
N GLU A 355 -31.16 1.14 13.56
CA GLU A 355 -30.49 0.23 12.63
C GLU A 355 -31.20 -1.12 12.53
N ALA A 356 -31.64 -1.68 13.67
CA ALA A 356 -32.45 -2.90 13.69
C ALA A 356 -33.77 -2.72 12.93
N ALA A 357 -34.44 -1.57 13.09
CA ALA A 357 -35.66 -1.26 12.36
C ALA A 357 -35.42 -1.12 10.85
N ALA A 358 -34.31 -0.49 10.44
CA ALA A 358 -33.93 -0.36 9.04
C ALA A 358 -33.63 -1.73 8.40
N ALA A 359 -32.84 -2.57 9.08
CA ALA A 359 -32.53 -3.92 8.61
C ALA A 359 -33.79 -4.80 8.46
N ALA A 360 -34.74 -4.69 9.40
CA ALA A 360 -36.02 -5.37 9.33
C ALA A 360 -36.89 -4.88 8.16
N ALA A 361 -36.84 -3.59 7.84
CA ALA A 361 -37.55 -3.01 6.69
C ALA A 361 -36.95 -3.44 5.34
N GLU A 362 -35.65 -3.73 5.28
CA GLU A 362 -34.95 -4.20 4.08
C GLU A 362 -35.03 -5.73 3.87
N GLY A 363 -35.67 -6.48 4.78
CA GLY A 363 -35.91 -7.92 4.61
C GLY A 363 -34.70 -8.82 4.86
N LEU A 364 -33.65 -8.33 5.52
CA LEU A 364 -32.51 -9.14 5.96
C LEU A 364 -32.86 -9.86 7.27
N VAL A 365 -33.38 -11.08 7.17
CA VAL A 365 -33.63 -11.96 8.33
C VAL A 365 -32.30 -12.56 8.80
N PRO A 366 -31.94 -12.51 10.11
CA PRO A 366 -30.76 -13.18 10.63
C PRO A 366 -30.82 -14.70 10.41
N LEU A 367 -29.67 -15.27 10.05
CA LEU A 367 -29.49 -16.69 9.73
C LEU A 367 -29.51 -17.59 10.98
N GLU A 368 -30.57 -17.57 11.79
CA GLU A 368 -30.75 -18.53 12.88
C GLU A 368 -32.22 -18.88 13.08
N ALA A 369 -32.71 -19.86 12.30
CA ALA A 369 -33.80 -20.78 12.68
C ALA A 369 -34.20 -21.67 11.49
N GLN A 370 -33.36 -22.63 11.11
CA GLN A 370 -33.81 -23.79 10.33
C GLN A 370 -33.12 -25.06 10.86
N LEU A 371 -33.50 -25.46 12.08
CA LEU A 371 -33.39 -26.85 12.53
C LEU A 371 -34.54 -27.10 13.51
N THR A 372 -35.61 -27.68 12.97
CA THR A 372 -36.84 -28.26 13.55
C THR A 372 -37.94 -27.95 12.51
N ILE A 373 -38.65 -28.87 11.85
CA ILE A 373 -39.32 -30.15 12.20
C ILE A 373 -39.75 -30.78 10.84
N PRO A 374 -40.21 -32.04 10.70
CA PRO A 374 -39.88 -33.32 11.37
C PRO A 374 -39.07 -34.28 10.48
#